data_AF-A0A1R0KUK3-F1
#
_entry.id   AF-A0A1R0KUK3-F1
#
_cell.length_a   1.000
_cell.length_b   1.000
_cell.length_c   1.000
_cell.angle_alpha   90.00
_cell.angle_beta   90.00
_cell.angle_gamma   90.00
#
_symmetry.space_group_name_H-M   'P 1'
#
loop_
_entity.id
_entity.type
_entity.pdbx_description
1 polymer ?
#
loop_
_entity_poly.entity_id
_entity_poly.type
_entity_poly.pdbx_seq_one_letter_code
_entity_poly.pdbx_strand_id
1 'polypeptide(L)' 'MNPTETIATYQNNGSTYSIDHLGIACPDQWGEFAVYEGEQQVAEFAVAASLFLPEHRPPLPGIDELTERAKTAVADQDPR' A
#
# COMPACT_ATOMS: atom_id res chain seq x y z
N MET A 1 -1.51 17.60 4.75
CA MET A 1 -1.43 16.46 3.82
C MET A 1 0.00 15.98 3.86
N ASN A 2 0.24 14.77 4.35
CA ASN A 2 1.57 14.16 4.28
C ASN A 2 1.77 13.73 2.80
N PRO A 3 2.88 14.07 2.14
CA PRO A 3 3.12 13.68 0.74
C PRO A 3 3.18 12.15 0.56
N THR A 4 2.07 11.56 0.11
CA THR A 4 2.05 10.21 -0.45
C THR A 4 2.38 10.27 -1.93
N GLU A 5 2.92 9.19 -2.49
CA GLU A 5 3.05 9.03 -3.94
C GLU A 5 2.29 7.78 -4.35
N THR A 6 1.43 7.91 -5.36
CA THR A 6 0.78 6.77 -5.99
C THR A 6 1.82 6.01 -6.80
N ILE A 7 2.15 4.81 -6.34
CA ILE A 7 3.19 3.96 -6.92
C ILE A 7 2.62 2.91 -7.89
N ALA A 8 1.33 2.61 -7.78
CA ALA A 8 0.65 1.64 -8.62
C ALA A 8 -0.85 1.90 -8.69
N THR A 9 -1.45 1.48 -9.80
CA THR A 9 -2.90 1.38 -9.95
C THR A 9 -3.27 0.01 -10.50
N TYR A 10 -4.40 -0.54 -10.04
CA TYR A 10 -4.90 -1.82 -10.53
C TYR A 10 -6.42 -1.83 -10.63
N GLN A 11 -6.95 -2.67 -11.50
CA GLN A 11 -8.39 -2.89 -11.60
C GLN A 11 -8.78 -4.17 -10.85
N ASN A 12 -9.87 -4.11 -10.09
CA ASN A 12 -10.46 -5.26 -9.43
C ASN A 12 -11.99 -5.12 -9.42
N ASN A 13 -12.71 -6.15 -9.87
CA ASN A 13 -14.19 -6.17 -9.93
C ASN A 13 -14.85 -4.95 -10.61
N GLY A 14 -14.18 -4.34 -11.60
CA GLY A 14 -14.69 -3.18 -12.33
C GLY A 14 -14.37 -1.82 -11.70
N SER A 15 -13.78 -1.81 -10.50
CA SER A 15 -13.26 -0.62 -9.83
C SER A 15 -11.77 -0.45 -10.09
N THR A 16 -11.31 0.81 -10.08
CA THR A 16 -9.90 1.17 -10.16
C THR A 16 -9.41 1.55 -8.76
N TYR A 17 -8.32 0.91 -8.34
CA TYR A 17 -7.68 1.13 -7.06
C TYR A 17 -6.30 1.76 -7.26
N SER A 18 -5.91 2.63 -6.34
CA SER A 18 -4.58 3.26 -6.30
C SER A 18 -3.86 2.82 -5.03
N ILE A 19 -2.56 2.54 -5.15
CA ILE A 19 -1.69 2.19 -4.03
C ILE A 19 -0.73 3.34 -3.81
N ASP A 20 -0.79 3.92 -2.61
CA ASP A 20 0.05 5.02 -2.19
C ASP A 20 1.09 4.53 -1.18
N HIS A 21 2.35 4.92 -1.38
CA HIS A 21 3.41 4.63 -0.41
C HIS A 21 3.47 5.74 0.65
N LEU A 22 3.12 5.39 1.89
CA LEU A 22 3.02 6.35 3.00
C LEU A 22 4.40 6.79 3.53
N GLY A 23 5.42 5.96 3.32
CA GLY A 23 6.77 6.20 3.80
C GLY A 23 7.57 7.28 3.06
N ILE A 24 7.03 7.89 2.00
CA ILE A 24 7.73 8.95 1.23
C ILE A 24 7.75 10.27 2.01
N ALA A 25 6.64 10.63 2.65
CA ALA A 25 6.57 11.78 3.56
C ALA A 25 7.15 11.52 4.94
N CYS A 26 7.01 10.28 5.40
CA CYS A 26 7.28 9.89 6.77
C CYS A 26 8.19 8.67 6.77
N PRO A 27 9.52 8.84 6.91
CA PRO A 27 10.46 7.71 6.91
C PRO A 27 10.16 6.64 7.95
N ASP A 28 9.40 6.97 9.00
CA ASP A 28 8.93 6.03 10.03
C ASP A 28 7.85 5.08 9.47
N GLN A 29 7.09 5.50 8.46
CA GLN A 29 6.05 4.71 7.78
C GLN A 29 6.57 3.97 6.54
N TRP A 30 7.89 3.73 6.48
CA TRP A 30 8.47 2.99 5.38
C TRP A 30 7.91 1.57 5.31
N GLY A 31 7.45 1.17 4.13
CA GLY A 31 6.80 -0.12 3.94
C GLY A 31 5.34 -0.17 4.36
N GLU A 32 4.72 0.98 4.70
CA GLU A 32 3.28 1.12 4.84
C GLU A 32 2.66 1.66 3.55
N PHE A 33 1.51 1.11 3.20
CA PHE A 33 0.80 1.40 1.97
C PHE A 33 -0.69 1.59 2.26
N ALA A 34 -1.28 2.59 1.61
CA ALA A 34 -2.72 2.79 1.62
C ALA A 34 -3.30 2.46 0.24
N VAL A 35 -4.50 1.89 0.24
CA VAL A 35 -5.25 1.56 -0.97
C VAL A 35 -6.49 2.43 -1.04
N TYR A 36 -6.68 3.09 -2.18
CA TYR A 36 -7.79 4.01 -2.43
C TYR A 36 -8.67 3.51 -3.57
N GLU A 37 -9.99 3.62 -3.40
CA GLU A 37 -10.96 3.58 -4.50
C GLU A 37 -11.43 5.02 -4.76
N GLY A 38 -10.96 5.62 -5.85
CA GLY A 38 -11.13 7.06 -6.07
C GLY A 38 -10.41 7.88 -4.98
N GLU A 39 -11.17 8.68 -4.23
CA GLU A 39 -10.63 9.49 -3.11
C GLU A 39 -10.79 8.83 -1.74
N GLN A 40 -11.45 7.67 -1.67
CA GLN A 40 -11.72 6.98 -0.41
C GLN A 40 -10.65 5.93 -0.14
N GLN A 41 -10.01 6.00 1.03
CA GLN A 41 -9.16 4.92 1.52
C GLN A 41 -10.05 3.72 1.89
N VAL A 42 -9.79 2.57 1.28
CA VAL A 42 -10.57 1.33 1.47
C VAL A 42 -9.79 0.25 2.19
N ALA A 43 -8.45 0.29 2.14
CA ALA A 43 -7.59 -0.63 2.87
C ALA A 43 -6.22 -0.01 3.16
N GLU A 44 -5.48 -0.65 4.05
CA GLU A 44 -4.07 -0.38 4.31
C GLU A 44 -3.34 -1.70 4.55
N PHE A 45 -2.06 -1.74 4.19
CA PHE A 45 -1.21 -2.89 4.47
C PHE A 45 0.24 -2.48 4.70
N ALA A 46 0.97 -3.30 5.44
CA ALA A 46 2.40 -3.12 5.66
C ALA A 46 3.18 -4.33 5.15
N VAL A 47 4.38 -4.10 4.65
CA VAL A 47 5.36 -5.18 4.46
C VAL A 47 6.03 -5.46 5.80
N ALA A 48 6.22 -6.74 6.16
CA ALA A 48 6.77 -7.14 7.46
C ALA A 48 8.14 -6.51 7.78
N ALA A 49 8.83 -6.05 6.73
CA ALA A 49 10.09 -5.36 6.83
C ALA A 49 10.00 -3.92 7.40
N SER A 50 8.81 -3.35 7.57
CA SER A 50 8.60 -2.04 8.23
C SER A 50 9.11 -2.02 9.68
N LEU A 51 9.28 -3.19 10.30
CA LEU A 51 9.80 -3.36 11.65
C LEU A 51 11.35 -3.27 11.75
N PHE A 52 12.07 -3.23 10.62
CA PHE A 52 13.52 -3.12 10.63
C PHE A 52 14.01 -1.67 10.78
N LEU A 53 15.18 -1.54 11.42
CA LEU A 53 15.93 -0.27 11.46
C LEU A 53 16.16 0.24 10.03
N PRO A 54 16.14 1.57 9.80
CA PRO A 54 16.24 2.17 8.47
C PRO A 54 17.36 1.62 7.57
N GLU A 55 18.52 1.35 8.14
CA GLU A 55 19.72 0.83 7.44
C GLU A 55 19.64 -0.66 7.05
N HIS A 56 18.70 -1.41 7.62
CA HIS A 56 18.49 -2.85 7.38
C HIS A 56 17.22 -3.14 6.59
N ARG A 57 16.51 -2.11 6.16
CA ARG A 57 15.30 -2.26 5.37
C ARG A 57 15.65 -2.88 4.01
N PRO A 58 15.08 -4.04 3.66
CA PRO A 58 15.24 -4.62 2.34
C PRO A 58 14.60 -3.69 1.28
N PRO A 59 14.88 -3.87 -0.01
CA PRO A 59 14.12 -3.18 -1.05
C PRO A 59 12.62 -3.48 -0.91
N LEU A 60 11.78 -2.50 -1.26
CA LEU A 60 10.33 -2.71 -1.31
C LEU A 60 10.01 -3.82 -2.33
N PRO A 61 8.93 -4.60 -2.10
CA PRO A 61 8.44 -5.53 -3.09
C PRO A 61 8.11 -4.86 -4.43
N GLY A 62 8.18 -5.64 -5.50
CA GLY A 62 7.77 -5.17 -6.82
C GLY A 62 6.28 -4.85 -6.89
N ILE A 63 5.89 -4.08 -7.91
CA ILE A 63 4.50 -3.63 -8.12
C ILE A 63 3.50 -4.78 -8.15
N ASP A 64 3.84 -5.92 -8.76
CA ASP A 64 2.97 -7.09 -8.83
C ASP A 64 2.67 -7.66 -7.43
N GLU A 65 3.69 -7.77 -6.57
CA GLU A 65 3.50 -8.27 -5.20
C GLU A 65 2.70 -7.28 -4.35
N LEU A 66 2.96 -5.98 -4.49
CA LEU A 66 2.18 -4.93 -3.82
C LEU A 66 0.72 -4.96 -4.26
N THR A 67 0.48 -5.21 -5.55
CA THR A 67 -0.87 -5.33 -6.10
C THR A 67 -1.61 -6.54 -5.54
N GLU A 68 -0.96 -7.70 -5.45
CA GLU A 68 -1.59 -8.89 -4.85
C GLU A 68 -1.90 -8.67 -3.36
N ARG A 69 -0.97 -8.08 -2.61
CA ARG A 69 -1.20 -7.71 -1.19
C ARG A 69 -2.35 -6.71 -1.05
N ALA A 70 -2.43 -5.71 -1.91
CA ALA A 70 -3.53 -4.73 -1.92
C ALA A 70 -4.89 -5.40 -2.18
N LYS A 71 -4.96 -6.33 -3.15
CA LYS A 71 -6.18 -7.11 -3.40
C LYS A 71 -6.59 -7.93 -2.19
N THR A 72 -5.64 -8.60 -1.52
CA THR A 72 -5.93 -9.34 -0.28
C THR A 72 -6.43 -8.41 0.81
N ALA A 73 -5.77 -7.27 1.03
CA ALA A 73 -6.17 -6.30 2.06
C ALA A 73 -7.58 -5.75 1.81
N VAL A 74 -7.91 -5.41 0.56
CA VAL A 74 -9.28 -4.98 0.19
C VAL A 74 -10.30 -6.09 0.43
N ALA A 75 -9.98 -7.34 0.08
CA ALA A 75 -10.87 -8.47 0.31
C ALA A 75 -11.10 -8.78 1.81
N ASP A 76 -10.10 -8.54 2.67
CA ASP A 76 -10.22 -8.71 4.12
C ASP A 76 -11.05 -7.59 4.78
N GLN A 77 -11.05 -6.38 4.21
CA GLN A 77 -11.88 -5.26 4.69
C GLN A 77 -13.35 -5.33 4.23
N ASP A 78 -13.64 -6.13 3.21
CA ASP A 78 -15.00 -6.42 2.73
C ASP A 78 -15.42 -7.86 3.11
N PRO A 79 -15.74 -8.13 4.39
CA PRO A 79 -16.34 -9.38 4.78
C PRO A 79 -17.80 -9.37 4.31
N ARG A 80 -18.03 -9.85 3.09
CA ARG A 80 -19.38 -10.16 2.58
C ARG A 80 -20.27 -10.84 3.63
#